data_AF-A0A651G994-F1
#
_entry.id   AF-A0A651G994-F1
#
_cell.length_a   1.000
_cell.length_b   1.000
_cell.length_c   1.000
_cell.angle_alpha   90.00
_cell.angle_beta   90.00
_cell.angle_gamma   90.00
#
_symmetry.space_group_name_H-M   'P 1'
#
loop_
_entity.id
_entity.type
_entity.pdbx_description
1 polymer ?
#
loop_
_entity_poly.entity_id
_entity_poly.type
_entity_poly.pdbx_seq_one_letter_code
_entity_poly.pdbx_strand_id
1 'polypeptide(L)'
;MLMRTVTGLLLCLCAVTSLHAVSMEARTLICPITNRPFTAEVLQVRSANDLRRGMADADMGADSDGCRHTSGVSEYATYVVTSPWSYFSALSIEWDERGRFRGYLPPNFSEWIRSRDGFHSELVTDRQQRYQTYQRVARESGRSVVPFEDWEMPQRDIPVEKRYRLAIATYHQRRFPSSTIAKVALNGAWALRVQMNTPIYHTRLSGGYEEVDDRLQRHLKTGDTFDLDKWTEVYREIFHRARLTDAGFFVAGNTYLGFQARLGDVEGMQETLRRLTDRFQGRDGAGFDVLRVLTRGQRNLVRQSYLPFLEQAAHHFTQALRNEEIPRPRMPEAILAIAESHRRIGNFDQAMAWYTALARMGETQPRIRSEIRAADGVPSSEAPYLLSLGWQADEYIAKMRERGIEYHSDPEGPDGELINAIIHQGLGTEDYVNPQWEPTRGGSLADTEQLLDQTGKALLDYHFRVGVWPDSLDSMWVDGYVRNRNIYNRFHCPVTGKKLRYLQPPDPAPQRTVLVATAEAIPGPDGDRYGVFLANNTIHWLREPMLPGEVLTTDNQ
;
A
#
# COMPACT_ATOMS: atom_id res chain seq x y z
N MET A 1 -10.08 4.54 -51.57
CA MET A 1 -11.14 3.59 -51.94
C MET A 1 -11.23 2.58 -50.81
N LEU A 2 -12.30 2.65 -50.01
CA LEU A 2 -12.86 1.68 -49.03
C LEU A 2 -11.88 0.89 -48.11
N MET A 3 -11.99 0.77 -46.78
CA MET A 3 -13.08 0.92 -45.79
C MET A 3 -12.38 0.71 -44.41
N ARG A 4 -12.48 1.61 -43.42
CA ARG A 4 -13.16 1.41 -42.11
C ARG A 4 -13.60 -0.06 -41.86
N THR A 5 -13.40 -0.71 -40.71
CA THR A 5 -13.90 -0.36 -39.36
C THR A 5 -13.55 -1.49 -38.35
N VAL A 6 -13.52 -1.17 -37.04
CA VAL A 6 -14.01 -1.96 -35.86
C VAL A 6 -13.01 -2.72 -34.95
N THR A 7 -12.92 -2.18 -33.71
CA THR A 7 -12.65 -2.78 -32.36
C THR A 7 -11.30 -3.43 -32.07
N GLY A 8 -10.67 -3.29 -30.90
CA GLY A 8 -11.15 -2.80 -29.59
C GLY A 8 -10.65 -3.74 -28.47
N LEU A 9 -10.20 -3.18 -27.35
CA LEU A 9 -9.95 -3.82 -26.04
C LEU A 9 -9.00 -5.04 -26.00
N LEU A 10 -7.79 -4.87 -25.44
CA LEU A 10 -7.13 -5.80 -24.50
C LEU A 10 -5.67 -5.34 -24.24
N LEU A 11 -5.45 -4.39 -23.32
CA LEU A 11 -4.10 -3.94 -22.97
C LEU A 11 -3.98 -3.50 -21.49
N CYS A 12 -4.49 -4.33 -20.57
CA CYS A 12 -4.41 -4.13 -19.12
C CYS A 12 -4.06 -5.41 -18.34
N LEU A 13 -3.18 -6.24 -18.88
CA LEU A 13 -2.83 -7.53 -18.30
C LEU A 13 -1.30 -7.67 -18.27
N CYS A 14 -0.79 -7.92 -17.06
CA CYS A 14 0.60 -8.28 -16.72
C CYS A 14 1.51 -7.19 -16.11
N ALA A 15 1.00 -6.50 -15.08
CA ALA A 15 1.79 -6.09 -13.91
C ALA A 15 0.89 -5.98 -12.66
N VAL A 16 0.03 -6.98 -12.45
CA VAL A 16 -0.72 -7.15 -11.21
C VAL A 16 -0.32 -8.51 -10.70
N THR A 17 0.11 -8.60 -9.44
CA THR A 17 -0.08 -9.81 -8.66
C THR A 17 -1.52 -10.28 -8.85
N SER A 18 -1.73 -11.25 -9.73
CA SER A 18 -2.98 -11.99 -9.93
C SER A 18 -4.24 -11.14 -10.16
N LEU A 19 -4.79 -11.23 -11.36
CA LEU A 19 -6.16 -10.80 -11.68
C LEU A 19 -7.17 -11.31 -10.64
N HIS A 20 -7.59 -10.43 -9.74
CA HIS A 20 -8.76 -10.64 -8.91
C HIS A 20 -9.57 -9.36 -9.02
N ALA A 21 -10.63 -9.35 -9.84
CA ALA A 21 -11.65 -8.32 -9.62
C ALA A 21 -12.30 -8.67 -8.28
N VAL A 22 -12.28 -7.71 -7.38
CA VAL A 22 -12.52 -8.01 -5.98
C VAL A 22 -14.02 -7.94 -5.70
N SER A 23 -14.58 -9.04 -5.19
CA SER A 23 -15.97 -9.07 -4.74
C SER A 23 -16.03 -8.58 -3.31
N MET A 24 -16.83 -7.54 -3.07
CA MET A 24 -17.14 -7.05 -1.73
C MET A 24 -18.30 -7.89 -1.16
N GLU A 25 -18.12 -8.43 0.04
CA GLU A 25 -19.15 -9.17 0.75
C GLU A 25 -19.31 -8.62 2.16
N ALA A 26 -20.56 -8.41 2.59
CA ALA A 26 -20.85 -8.10 3.98
C ALA A 26 -20.63 -9.36 4.84
N ARG A 27 -19.72 -9.28 5.80
CA ARG A 27 -19.38 -10.39 6.71
C ARG A 27 -19.54 -9.96 8.17
N THR A 28 -20.02 -10.89 8.98
CA THR A 28 -19.95 -10.74 10.44
C THR A 28 -18.55 -11.11 10.92
N LEU A 29 -17.86 -10.15 11.51
CA LEU A 29 -16.53 -10.26 12.08
C LEU A 29 -16.61 -10.17 13.60
N ILE A 30 -15.58 -10.68 14.29
CA ILE A 30 -15.46 -10.64 15.74
C ILE A 30 -14.36 -9.65 16.10
N CYS A 31 -14.69 -8.68 16.96
CA CYS A 31 -13.72 -7.75 17.50
C CYS A 31 -12.72 -8.51 18.39
N PRO A 32 -11.40 -8.49 18.10
CA PRO A 32 -10.44 -9.24 18.92
C PRO A 32 -10.20 -8.61 20.29
N ILE A 33 -10.64 -7.37 20.50
CA ILE A 33 -10.50 -6.65 21.78
C ILE A 33 -11.71 -6.86 22.69
N THR A 34 -12.93 -6.87 22.14
CA THR A 34 -14.16 -6.93 22.96
C THR A 34 -14.93 -8.23 22.79
N ASN A 35 -14.51 -9.11 21.88
CA ASN A 35 -15.22 -10.33 21.47
C ASN A 35 -16.67 -10.11 21.02
N ARG A 36 -17.03 -8.87 20.66
CA ARG A 36 -18.35 -8.54 20.13
C ARG A 36 -18.39 -8.71 18.61
N PRO A 37 -19.47 -9.30 18.05
CA PRO A 37 -19.64 -9.36 16.61
C PRO A 37 -19.92 -7.95 16.04
N PHE A 38 -19.55 -7.74 14.78
CA PHE A 38 -19.88 -6.54 14.01
C PHE A 38 -19.88 -6.87 12.51
N THR A 39 -20.60 -6.08 11.72
CA THR A 39 -20.70 -6.27 10.26
C THR A 39 -19.73 -5.33 9.54
N ALA A 40 -18.97 -5.88 8.59
CA ALA A 40 -18.10 -5.10 7.73
C ALA A 40 -18.13 -5.66 6.30
N GLU A 41 -17.90 -4.78 5.33
CA GLU A 41 -17.60 -5.19 3.96
C GLU A 41 -16.13 -5.64 3.90
N VAL A 42 -15.92 -6.88 3.47
CA VAL A 42 -14.59 -7.46 3.29
C VAL A 42 -14.38 -7.85 1.84
N LEU A 43 -13.11 -7.85 1.45
CA LEU A 43 -12.70 -8.29 0.12
C LEU A 43 -12.54 -9.80 0.10
N GLN A 44 -13.22 -10.46 -0.84
CA GLN A 44 -12.93 -11.84 -1.19
C GLN A 44 -11.92 -11.89 -2.35
N VAL A 45 -10.86 -12.66 -2.15
CA VAL A 45 -9.95 -13.10 -3.21
C VAL A 45 -10.67 -14.18 -4.03
N ARG A 46 -11.41 -13.81 -5.08
CA ARG A 46 -12.06 -14.77 -5.98
C ARG A 46 -11.20 -15.11 -7.18
N SER A 47 -11.15 -16.40 -7.56
CA SER A 47 -10.40 -16.87 -8.73
C SER A 47 -10.76 -16.07 -10.00
N ALA A 48 -9.80 -15.93 -10.92
CA ALA A 48 -9.92 -15.13 -12.13
C ALA A 48 -11.14 -15.45 -13.04
N ASN A 49 -11.81 -16.59 -12.82
CA ASN A 49 -12.96 -17.04 -13.60
C ASN A 49 -14.32 -16.46 -13.15
N ASP A 50 -14.44 -15.94 -11.93
CA ASP A 50 -15.72 -15.39 -11.42
C ASP A 50 -15.98 -13.94 -11.87
N LEU A 51 -15.06 -13.36 -12.65
CA LEU A 51 -14.92 -11.91 -12.85
C LEU A 51 -15.79 -11.30 -13.95
N ARG A 52 -16.62 -12.07 -14.65
CA ARG A 52 -17.43 -11.56 -15.78
C ARG A 52 -18.81 -11.04 -15.39
N ARG A 53 -19.20 -11.09 -14.12
CA ARG A 53 -20.55 -10.69 -13.68
C ARG A 53 -20.51 -9.94 -12.36
N GLY A 54 -20.28 -8.63 -12.43
CA GLY A 54 -20.61 -7.76 -11.31
C GLY A 54 -19.71 -6.55 -11.22
N MET A 55 -20.02 -5.50 -11.97
CA MET A 55 -20.07 -4.11 -11.52
C MET A 55 -20.55 -3.26 -12.69
N ALA A 56 -21.65 -2.54 -12.49
CA ALA A 56 -22.25 -1.61 -13.45
C ALA A 56 -21.61 -0.20 -13.37
N ASP A 57 -20.37 -0.12 -12.86
CA ASP A 57 -19.62 1.12 -12.71
C ASP A 57 -18.72 1.33 -13.93
N ALA A 58 -18.60 2.58 -14.39
CA ALA A 58 -17.73 2.94 -15.49
C ALA A 58 -16.26 2.86 -15.06
N ASP A 59 -15.44 2.14 -15.84
CA ASP A 59 -13.99 2.11 -15.68
C ASP A 59 -13.39 3.48 -16.09
N MET A 60 -12.64 4.11 -15.19
CA MET A 60 -11.96 5.40 -15.40
C MET A 60 -10.44 5.24 -15.57
N GLY A 61 -9.98 4.01 -15.80
CA GLY A 61 -8.59 3.66 -16.03
C GLY A 61 -7.73 3.59 -14.77
N ALA A 62 -6.44 3.37 -14.99
CA ALA A 62 -5.42 3.38 -13.95
C ALA A 62 -4.50 4.59 -14.12
N ASP A 63 -4.07 5.18 -13.00
CA ASP A 63 -3.04 6.21 -13.00
C ASP A 63 -1.64 5.55 -13.17
N SER A 64 -0.62 6.38 -13.43
CA SER A 64 0.77 5.93 -13.65
C SER A 64 1.42 5.28 -12.41
N ASP A 65 0.84 5.44 -11.23
CA ASP A 65 1.24 4.78 -9.98
C ASP A 65 0.47 3.46 -9.74
N GLY A 66 -0.36 3.03 -10.69
CA GLY A 66 -1.12 1.79 -10.66
C GLY A 66 -2.48 1.87 -9.94
N CYS A 67 -2.85 3.03 -9.38
CA CYS A 67 -4.14 3.20 -8.74
C CYS A 67 -5.29 3.20 -9.74
N ARG A 68 -6.28 2.34 -9.51
CA ARG A 68 -7.45 2.19 -10.38
C ARG A 68 -8.61 3.06 -9.91
N HIS A 69 -9.33 3.61 -10.88
CA HIS A 69 -10.49 4.45 -10.65
C HIS A 69 -11.72 3.87 -11.32
N THR A 70 -12.83 3.86 -10.61
CA THR A 70 -14.14 3.52 -11.14
C THR A 70 -15.13 4.61 -10.73
N SER A 71 -16.26 4.72 -11.43
CA SER A 71 -17.32 5.68 -11.08
C SER A 71 -18.05 5.35 -9.77
N GLY A 72 -17.70 4.27 -9.09
CA GLY A 72 -18.42 3.74 -7.93
C GLY A 72 -17.53 3.46 -6.71
N VAL A 73 -17.90 2.45 -5.93
CA VAL A 73 -17.23 2.13 -4.67
C VAL A 73 -15.84 1.58 -4.94
N SER A 74 -14.83 2.22 -4.35
CA SER A 74 -13.45 1.78 -4.42
C SER A 74 -13.20 0.58 -3.52
N GLU A 75 -12.55 -0.46 -4.05
CA GLU A 75 -12.02 -1.56 -3.23
C GLU A 75 -11.06 -1.06 -2.13
N TYR A 76 -10.32 0.03 -2.37
CA TYR A 76 -9.40 0.59 -1.37
C TYR A 76 -10.15 1.05 -0.11
N ALA A 77 -11.43 1.40 -0.22
CA ALA A 77 -12.24 1.75 0.93
C ALA A 77 -12.59 0.54 1.83
N THR A 78 -12.33 -0.71 1.43
CA THR A 78 -12.64 -1.93 2.19
C THR A 78 -11.40 -2.76 2.54
N TYR A 79 -10.20 -2.31 2.13
CA TYR A 79 -8.93 -2.94 2.51
C TYR A 79 -8.73 -2.93 4.03
N VAL A 80 -9.21 -1.89 4.72
CA VAL A 80 -9.11 -1.75 6.17
C VAL A 80 -10.48 -1.90 6.83
N VAL A 81 -10.54 -2.83 7.78
CA VAL A 81 -11.68 -3.06 8.66
C VAL A 81 -11.38 -2.42 10.02
N THR A 82 -12.37 -1.71 10.56
CA THR A 82 -12.29 -1.10 11.89
C THR A 82 -13.43 -1.63 12.75
N SER A 83 -13.11 -2.18 13.91
CA SER A 83 -14.14 -2.58 14.86
C SER A 83 -14.85 -1.36 15.46
N PRO A 84 -16.18 -1.26 15.38
CA PRO A 84 -16.93 -0.16 15.98
C PRO A 84 -16.98 -0.24 17.52
N TRP A 85 -16.48 -1.33 18.11
CA TRP A 85 -16.48 -1.54 19.56
C TRP A 85 -15.18 -1.13 20.25
N SER A 86 -14.09 -0.95 19.49
CA SER A 86 -12.76 -0.69 20.06
C SER A 86 -11.88 0.22 19.19
N TYR A 87 -12.26 0.50 17.95
CA TYR A 87 -11.40 1.12 16.94
C TYR A 87 -10.10 0.36 16.64
N PHE A 88 -10.00 -0.90 17.05
CA PHE A 88 -9.01 -1.81 16.46
C PHE A 88 -9.20 -1.87 14.95
N SER A 89 -8.14 -1.59 14.21
CA SER A 89 -8.13 -1.54 12.75
C SER A 89 -7.00 -2.37 12.17
N ALA A 90 -7.32 -3.18 11.16
CA ALA A 90 -6.33 -3.97 10.44
C ALA A 90 -6.81 -4.27 9.01
N LEU A 91 -5.96 -4.88 8.20
CA LEU A 91 -6.31 -5.28 6.83
C LEU A 91 -7.39 -6.37 6.86
N SER A 92 -8.36 -6.29 5.95
CA SER A 92 -9.49 -7.22 5.86
C SER A 92 -9.05 -8.69 5.73
N ILE A 93 -7.93 -8.94 5.07
CA ILE A 93 -7.30 -10.27 4.92
C ILE A 93 -6.77 -10.88 6.23
N GLU A 94 -6.65 -10.10 7.30
CA GLU A 94 -6.26 -10.59 8.64
C GLU A 94 -7.42 -11.25 9.39
N TRP A 95 -8.64 -11.22 8.85
CA TRP A 95 -9.76 -12.00 9.35
C TRP A 95 -9.92 -13.31 8.58
N ASP A 96 -10.17 -14.40 9.30
CA ASP A 96 -10.45 -15.71 8.72
C ASP A 96 -11.88 -15.83 8.18
N GLU A 97 -12.18 -16.99 7.62
CA GLU A 97 -13.49 -17.25 7.03
C GLU A 97 -14.64 -17.28 8.06
N ARG A 98 -14.31 -17.45 9.33
CA ARG A 98 -15.24 -17.44 10.46
C ARG A 98 -15.33 -16.05 11.11
N GLY A 99 -14.70 -15.04 10.52
CA GLY A 99 -14.67 -13.68 11.02
C GLY A 99 -13.78 -13.49 12.25
N ARG A 100 -12.82 -14.40 12.52
CA ARG A 100 -11.86 -14.27 13.62
C ARG A 100 -10.58 -13.63 13.15
N PHE A 101 -10.02 -12.74 13.96
CA PHE A 101 -8.72 -12.15 13.69
C PHE A 101 -7.62 -13.21 13.82
N ARG A 102 -6.76 -13.33 12.80
CA ARG A 102 -5.69 -14.36 12.72
C ARG A 102 -4.43 -13.98 13.49
N GLY A 103 -4.21 -12.69 13.74
CA GLY A 103 -3.00 -12.21 14.40
C GLY A 103 -3.03 -12.39 15.92
N TYR A 104 -1.86 -12.57 16.51
CA TYR A 104 -1.69 -12.50 17.96
C TYR A 104 -1.77 -11.03 18.42
N LEU A 105 -2.53 -10.76 19.48
CA LEU A 105 -2.60 -9.46 20.14
C LEU A 105 -2.12 -9.61 21.59
N PRO A 106 -0.94 -9.06 21.92
CA PRO A 106 -0.45 -9.04 23.29
C PRO A 106 -1.43 -8.36 24.27
N PRO A 107 -1.49 -8.77 25.56
CA PRO A 107 -2.35 -8.13 26.56
C PRO A 107 -2.13 -6.62 26.68
N ASN A 108 -0.87 -6.16 26.73
CA ASN A 108 -0.51 -4.74 26.80
C ASN A 108 -1.01 -3.93 25.58
N PHE A 109 -1.09 -4.56 24.40
CA PHE A 109 -1.68 -3.92 23.21
C PHE A 109 -3.20 -3.73 23.38
N SER A 110 -3.88 -4.75 23.91
CA SER A 110 -5.33 -4.68 24.15
C SER A 110 -5.68 -3.64 25.22
N GLU A 111 -4.85 -3.52 26.25
CA GLU A 111 -4.94 -2.47 27.27
C GLU A 111 -4.72 -1.08 26.68
N TRP A 112 -3.70 -0.92 25.84
CA TRP A 112 -3.44 0.34 25.15
C TRP A 112 -4.65 0.80 24.33
N ILE A 113 -5.29 -0.08 23.54
CA ILE A 113 -6.50 0.28 22.77
C ILE A 113 -7.61 0.83 23.66
N ARG A 114 -7.81 0.22 24.83
CA ARG A 114 -8.84 0.61 25.80
C ARG A 114 -8.44 1.83 26.63
N SER A 115 -7.19 2.26 26.57
CA SER A 115 -6.69 3.42 27.31
C SER A 115 -7.06 4.74 26.64
N ARG A 116 -6.92 5.83 27.40
CA ARG A 116 -7.07 7.21 26.89
C ARG A 116 -6.03 7.57 25.83
N ASP A 117 -4.83 7.00 25.94
CA ASP A 117 -3.72 7.21 25.01
C ASP A 117 -3.84 6.35 23.74
N GLY A 118 -4.75 5.37 23.74
CA GLY A 118 -5.18 4.62 22.57
C GLY A 118 -6.36 5.28 21.88
N PHE A 119 -7.43 4.50 21.67
CA PHE A 119 -8.57 4.96 20.86
C PHE A 119 -9.85 5.21 21.67
N HIS A 120 -9.83 4.95 22.98
CA HIS A 120 -11.05 4.93 23.79
C HIS A 120 -11.80 6.27 23.81
N SER A 121 -11.09 7.38 24.05
CA SER A 121 -11.74 8.70 24.11
C SER A 121 -12.38 9.10 22.78
N GLU A 122 -11.67 8.87 21.67
CA GLU A 122 -12.17 9.17 20.33
C GLU A 122 -13.37 8.28 19.97
N LEU A 123 -13.33 6.99 20.32
CA LEU A 123 -14.42 6.06 20.14
C LEU A 123 -15.69 6.50 20.87
N VAL A 124 -15.56 6.88 22.15
CA VAL A 124 -16.70 7.29 22.96
C VAL A 124 -17.37 8.54 22.37
N THR A 125 -16.58 9.55 22.00
CA THR A 125 -17.11 10.78 21.39
C THR A 125 -17.85 10.49 20.09
N ASP A 126 -17.24 9.73 19.19
CA ASP A 126 -17.84 9.42 17.89
C ASP A 126 -19.10 8.57 18.03
N ARG A 127 -19.07 7.51 18.85
CA ARG A 127 -20.25 6.67 19.06
C ARG A 127 -21.42 7.49 19.62
N GLN A 128 -21.17 8.39 20.55
CA GLN A 128 -22.21 9.25 21.10
C GLN A 128 -22.83 10.15 20.02
N GLN A 129 -22.00 10.82 19.21
CA GLN A 129 -22.47 11.72 18.14
C GLN A 129 -23.25 10.96 17.05
N ARG A 130 -22.76 9.79 16.65
CA ARG A 130 -23.41 8.95 15.64
C ARG A 130 -24.71 8.34 16.14
N TYR A 131 -24.74 7.92 17.41
CA TYR A 131 -25.97 7.43 18.03
C TYR A 131 -27.05 8.50 18.11
N GLN A 132 -26.71 9.75 18.48
CA GLN A 132 -27.67 10.86 18.47
C GLN A 132 -28.27 11.09 17.06
N THR A 133 -27.43 10.97 16.02
CA THR A 133 -27.90 11.06 14.62
C THR A 133 -28.83 9.91 14.27
N TYR A 134 -28.46 8.68 14.63
CA TYR A 134 -29.30 7.49 14.46
C TYR A 134 -30.66 7.64 15.16
N GLN A 135 -30.67 8.10 16.41
CA GLN A 135 -31.91 8.33 17.17
C GLN A 135 -32.83 9.33 16.47
N ARG A 136 -32.28 10.43 15.95
CA ARG A 136 -33.04 11.43 15.20
C ARG A 136 -33.66 10.81 13.94
N VAL A 137 -32.86 10.14 13.11
CA VAL A 137 -33.34 9.52 11.86
C VAL A 137 -34.36 8.42 12.13
N ALA A 138 -34.16 7.60 13.17
CA ALA A 138 -35.10 6.56 13.56
C ALA A 138 -36.45 7.15 13.97
N ARG A 139 -36.46 8.22 14.78
CA ARG A 139 -37.68 8.92 15.19
C ARG A 139 -38.41 9.57 14.02
N GLU A 140 -37.68 10.26 13.14
CA GLU A 140 -38.23 10.87 11.93
C GLU A 140 -38.83 9.84 10.96
N SER A 141 -38.26 8.63 10.94
CA SER A 141 -38.72 7.51 10.09
C SER A 141 -39.76 6.61 10.77
N GLY A 142 -40.22 6.95 11.98
CA GLY A 142 -41.18 6.12 12.74
C GLY A 142 -40.66 4.75 13.19
N ARG A 143 -39.33 4.56 13.25
CA ARG A 143 -38.68 3.30 13.66
C ARG A 143 -38.39 3.29 15.17
N SER A 144 -38.42 2.12 15.78
CA SER A 144 -37.97 1.94 17.17
C SER A 144 -36.46 2.22 17.29
N VAL A 145 -36.08 2.81 18.42
CA VAL A 145 -34.68 3.15 18.73
C VAL A 145 -34.06 1.99 19.50
N VAL A 146 -32.97 1.41 18.97
CA VAL A 146 -32.17 0.40 19.66
C VAL A 146 -31.39 1.06 20.82
N PRO A 147 -31.28 0.44 22.02
CA PRO A 147 -30.45 0.95 23.11
C PRO A 147 -28.98 1.17 22.72
N PHE A 148 -28.28 2.10 23.40
CA PHE A 148 -26.92 2.49 23.03
C PHE A 148 -25.91 1.35 23.15
N GLU A 149 -26.12 0.46 24.12
CA GLU A 149 -25.26 -0.68 24.45
C GLU A 149 -25.28 -1.76 23.36
N ASP A 150 -26.43 -1.87 22.68
CA ASP A 150 -26.74 -2.84 21.63
C ASP A 150 -26.62 -2.24 20.22
N TRP A 151 -26.53 -0.90 20.13
CA TRP A 151 -26.37 -0.20 18.87
C TRP A 151 -24.94 -0.33 18.34
N GLU A 152 -24.82 -1.07 17.24
CA GLU A 152 -23.61 -1.15 16.43
C GLU A 152 -23.51 0.05 15.49
N MET A 153 -22.39 0.78 15.57
CA MET A 153 -22.08 1.82 14.58
C MET A 153 -21.69 1.15 13.25
N PRO A 154 -22.42 1.40 12.15
CA PRO A 154 -22.08 0.84 10.85
C PRO A 154 -20.66 1.19 10.42
N GLN A 155 -19.93 0.26 9.79
CA GLN A 155 -18.56 0.51 9.30
C GLN A 155 -18.49 1.74 8.37
N ARG A 156 -19.50 1.93 7.51
CA ARG A 156 -19.61 3.08 6.59
C ARG A 156 -19.70 4.44 7.30
N ASP A 157 -20.09 4.46 8.58
CA ASP A 157 -20.17 5.69 9.37
C ASP A 157 -18.81 6.08 9.97
N ILE A 158 -17.81 5.17 9.87
CA ILE A 158 -16.40 5.44 10.19
C ILE A 158 -15.70 5.91 8.90
N PRO A 159 -15.28 7.19 8.83
CA PRO A 159 -14.68 7.74 7.61
C PRO A 159 -13.45 6.96 7.15
N VAL A 160 -13.26 6.84 5.84
CA VAL A 160 -12.18 6.05 5.22
C VAL A 160 -10.82 6.50 5.76
N GLU A 161 -10.57 7.80 5.80
CA GLU A 161 -9.35 8.40 6.31
C GLU A 161 -9.09 8.01 7.78
N LYS A 162 -10.15 7.94 8.59
CA LYS A 162 -10.03 7.55 9.99
C LYS A 162 -9.68 6.07 10.11
N ARG A 163 -10.28 5.20 9.31
CA ARG A 163 -9.97 3.76 9.30
C ARG A 163 -8.50 3.50 8.99
N TYR A 164 -7.97 4.17 7.97
CA TYR A 164 -6.55 4.07 7.61
C TYR A 164 -5.62 4.65 8.68
N ARG A 165 -5.96 5.81 9.27
CA ARG A 165 -5.17 6.38 10.38
C ARG A 165 -5.11 5.45 11.59
N LEU A 166 -6.24 4.86 11.97
CA LEU A 166 -6.32 3.89 13.06
C LEU A 166 -5.53 2.61 12.75
N ALA A 167 -5.55 2.15 11.49
CA ALA A 167 -4.77 1.00 11.05
C ALA A 167 -3.26 1.28 11.15
N ILE A 168 -2.79 2.43 10.65
CA ILE A 168 -1.38 2.84 10.77
C ILE A 168 -0.95 2.86 12.25
N ALA A 169 -1.71 3.51 13.12
CA ALA A 169 -1.44 3.53 14.55
C ALA A 169 -1.43 2.12 15.18
N THR A 170 -2.35 1.25 14.76
CA THR A 170 -2.39 -0.15 15.20
C THR A 170 -1.15 -0.92 14.75
N TYR A 171 -0.70 -0.75 13.50
CA TYR A 171 0.51 -1.40 12.98
C TYR A 171 1.79 -0.89 13.66
N HIS A 172 1.89 0.41 13.92
CA HIS A 172 2.97 0.98 14.72
C HIS A 172 3.05 0.34 16.10
N GLN A 173 1.92 0.31 16.83
CA GLN A 173 1.89 -0.24 18.18
C GLN A 173 2.16 -1.75 18.20
N ARG A 174 1.76 -2.48 17.13
CA ARG A 174 2.08 -3.90 16.92
C ARG A 174 3.50 -4.13 16.39
N ARG A 175 4.31 -3.07 16.21
CA ARG A 175 5.70 -3.11 15.70
C ARG A 175 5.83 -3.80 14.34
N PHE A 176 4.88 -3.52 13.44
CA PHE A 176 4.97 -4.03 12.07
C PHE A 176 6.12 -3.37 11.29
N PRO A 177 6.68 -4.07 10.29
CA PRO A 177 7.71 -3.52 9.42
C PRO A 177 7.27 -2.21 8.75
N SER A 178 8.23 -1.31 8.49
CA SER A 178 7.95 0.00 7.86
C SER A 178 7.33 -0.17 6.48
N SER A 179 7.73 -1.20 5.73
CA SER A 179 7.16 -1.55 4.42
C SER A 179 5.66 -1.85 4.47
N THR A 180 5.16 -2.45 5.56
CA THR A 180 3.72 -2.69 5.75
C THR A 180 3.00 -1.39 6.04
N ILE A 181 3.55 -0.56 6.94
CA ILE A 181 2.96 0.74 7.29
C ILE A 181 2.90 1.65 6.05
N ALA A 182 3.96 1.66 5.25
CA ALA A 182 4.04 2.43 4.01
C ALA A 182 2.94 2.03 3.01
N LYS A 183 2.70 0.73 2.84
CA LYS A 183 1.62 0.22 1.96
C LYS A 183 0.24 0.58 2.48
N VAL A 184 0.01 0.52 3.79
CA VAL A 184 -1.27 0.94 4.39
C VAL A 184 -1.49 2.44 4.18
N ALA A 185 -0.45 3.26 4.38
CA ALA A 185 -0.50 4.69 4.12
C ALA A 185 -0.79 5.00 2.63
N LEU A 186 -0.08 4.34 1.71
CA LEU A 186 -0.29 4.51 0.27
C LEU A 186 -1.71 4.10 -0.16
N ASN A 187 -2.22 2.96 0.33
CA ASN A 187 -3.59 2.54 0.09
C ASN A 187 -4.60 3.53 0.66
N GLY A 188 -4.31 4.14 1.81
CA GLY A 188 -5.10 5.24 2.37
C GLY A 188 -5.16 6.44 1.43
N ALA A 189 -4.00 6.88 0.92
CA ALA A 189 -3.93 7.97 -0.06
C ALA A 189 -4.71 7.63 -1.34
N TRP A 190 -4.62 6.40 -1.85
CA TRP A 190 -5.38 5.92 -3.00
C TRP A 190 -6.89 5.92 -2.72
N ALA A 191 -7.32 5.43 -1.56
CA ALA A 191 -8.74 5.42 -1.18
C ALA A 191 -9.32 6.84 -1.16
N LEU A 192 -8.58 7.80 -0.60
CA LEU A 192 -9.02 9.21 -0.57
C LEU A 192 -8.98 9.85 -1.95
N ARG A 193 -8.03 9.48 -2.80
CA ARG A 193 -7.97 9.96 -4.18
C ARG A 193 -9.16 9.47 -5.00
N VAL A 194 -9.55 8.21 -4.85
CA VAL A 194 -10.78 7.71 -5.50
C VAL A 194 -12.00 8.43 -4.92
N GLN A 195 -12.06 8.63 -3.60
CA GLN A 195 -13.16 9.37 -2.96
C GLN A 195 -13.29 10.81 -3.45
N MET A 196 -12.18 11.49 -3.76
CA MET A 196 -12.21 12.84 -4.37
C MET A 196 -12.80 12.84 -5.78
N ASN A 197 -12.71 11.71 -6.49
CA ASN A 197 -13.30 11.53 -7.83
C ASN A 197 -14.73 10.98 -7.78
N THR A 198 -15.24 10.59 -6.61
CA THR A 198 -16.63 10.13 -6.44
C THR A 198 -17.59 11.33 -6.35
N PRO A 199 -18.70 11.35 -7.10
CA PRO A 199 -19.73 12.38 -6.97
C PRO A 199 -20.28 12.48 -5.54
N ILE A 200 -20.41 13.71 -5.03
CA ILE A 200 -21.09 13.97 -3.76
C ILE A 200 -22.59 13.99 -4.00
N TYR A 201 -23.30 12.97 -3.52
CA TYR A 201 -24.76 12.93 -3.63
C TYR A 201 -25.42 13.82 -2.57
N HIS A 202 -25.98 14.94 -3.02
CA HIS A 202 -26.80 15.82 -2.19
C HIS A 202 -27.89 16.46 -3.05
N THR A 203 -29.14 16.54 -2.56
CA THR A 203 -30.29 17.04 -3.35
C THR A 203 -30.09 18.43 -3.92
N ARG A 204 -29.34 19.29 -3.21
CA ARG A 204 -28.98 20.64 -3.68
C ARG A 204 -27.94 20.69 -4.81
N LEU A 205 -27.30 19.57 -5.13
CA LEU A 205 -26.32 19.48 -6.21
C LEU A 205 -26.91 18.92 -7.51
N SER A 206 -28.12 18.36 -7.50
CA SER A 206 -28.73 17.71 -8.67
C SER A 206 -28.75 18.61 -9.92
N GLY A 207 -29.25 19.84 -9.80
CA GLY A 207 -29.23 20.78 -10.94
C GLY A 207 -27.81 21.24 -11.34
N GLY A 208 -26.85 21.16 -10.42
CA GLY A 208 -25.43 21.41 -10.73
C GLY A 208 -24.80 20.29 -11.56
N TYR A 209 -25.17 19.03 -11.29
CA TYR A 209 -24.75 17.89 -12.12
C TYR A 209 -25.33 17.99 -13.53
N GLU A 210 -26.62 18.28 -13.66
CA GLU A 210 -27.28 18.48 -14.97
C GLU A 210 -26.61 19.62 -15.77
N GLU A 211 -26.29 20.74 -15.12
CA GLU A 211 -25.61 21.87 -15.76
C GLU A 211 -24.20 21.50 -16.25
N VAL A 212 -23.43 20.76 -15.45
CA VAL A 212 -22.07 20.33 -15.83
C VAL A 212 -22.11 19.29 -16.94
N ASP A 213 -23.04 18.33 -16.88
CA ASP A 213 -23.22 17.29 -17.89
C ASP A 213 -23.62 17.91 -19.25
N ASP A 214 -24.49 18.92 -19.29
CA ASP A 214 -24.84 19.65 -20.53
C ASP A 214 -23.60 20.31 -21.18
N ARG A 215 -22.70 20.86 -20.36
CA ARG A 215 -21.43 21.41 -20.88
C ARG A 215 -20.52 20.30 -21.39
N LEU A 216 -20.41 19.21 -20.64
CA LEU A 216 -19.56 18.07 -20.98
C LEU A 216 -19.98 17.40 -22.31
N GLN A 217 -21.28 17.31 -22.57
CA GLN A 217 -21.82 16.73 -23.81
C GLN A 217 -21.26 17.37 -25.09
N ARG A 218 -20.84 18.63 -25.04
CA ARG A 218 -20.27 19.35 -26.18
C ARG A 218 -18.84 18.89 -26.52
N HIS A 219 -18.17 18.21 -25.59
CA HIS A 219 -16.80 17.71 -25.74
C HIS A 219 -16.75 16.20 -25.98
N LEU A 220 -17.86 15.48 -25.78
CA LEU A 220 -17.97 14.05 -26.03
C LEU A 220 -18.05 13.76 -27.53
N LYS A 221 -17.13 12.92 -28.03
CA LYS A 221 -17.19 12.36 -29.38
C LYS A 221 -17.52 10.88 -29.31
N THR A 222 -18.27 10.38 -30.29
CA THR A 222 -18.61 8.96 -30.37
C THR A 222 -17.33 8.12 -30.48
N GLY A 223 -17.17 7.16 -29.56
CA GLY A 223 -15.99 6.29 -29.50
C GLY A 223 -14.81 6.84 -28.72
N ASP A 224 -14.96 7.99 -28.05
CA ASP A 224 -13.94 8.49 -27.12
C ASP A 224 -13.68 7.49 -25.99
N THR A 225 -12.41 7.19 -25.76
CA THR A 225 -11.93 6.51 -24.56
C THR A 225 -11.61 7.53 -23.46
N PHE A 226 -11.60 7.08 -22.20
CA PHE A 226 -11.18 7.95 -21.10
C PHE A 226 -9.70 8.32 -21.25
N ASP A 227 -9.40 9.62 -21.20
CA ASP A 227 -8.06 10.19 -21.23
C ASP A 227 -7.97 11.29 -20.16
N LEU A 228 -7.10 11.10 -19.17
CA LEU A 228 -7.06 11.96 -18.00
C LEU A 228 -6.67 13.40 -18.36
N ASP A 229 -5.70 13.59 -19.26
CA ASP A 229 -5.21 14.93 -19.64
C ASP A 229 -6.31 15.70 -20.39
N LYS A 230 -6.96 15.07 -21.36
CA LYS A 230 -8.10 15.64 -22.08
C LYS A 230 -9.22 16.05 -21.11
N TRP A 231 -9.63 15.16 -20.21
CA TRP A 231 -10.74 15.45 -19.30
C TRP A 231 -10.38 16.50 -18.26
N THR A 232 -9.13 16.53 -17.80
CA THR A 232 -8.63 17.61 -16.94
C THR A 232 -8.77 18.97 -17.62
N GLU A 233 -8.38 19.06 -18.88
CA GLU A 233 -8.46 20.30 -19.66
C GLU A 233 -9.91 20.76 -19.90
N VAL A 234 -10.81 19.83 -20.23
CA VAL A 234 -12.24 20.15 -20.39
C VAL A 234 -12.84 20.67 -19.09
N TYR A 235 -12.58 20.01 -17.95
CA TYR A 235 -13.10 20.48 -16.67
C TYR A 235 -12.44 21.78 -16.20
N ARG A 236 -11.17 22.02 -16.54
CA ARG A 236 -10.52 23.32 -16.34
C ARG A 236 -11.29 24.41 -17.08
N GLU A 237 -11.63 24.20 -18.35
CA GLU A 237 -12.40 25.18 -19.13
C GLU A 237 -13.77 25.45 -18.50
N ILE A 238 -14.51 24.40 -18.15
CA ILE A 238 -15.82 24.52 -17.50
C ILE A 238 -15.69 25.28 -16.18
N PHE A 239 -14.77 24.90 -15.30
CA PHE A 239 -14.64 25.51 -13.97
C PHE A 239 -14.08 26.94 -14.00
N HIS A 240 -13.17 27.25 -14.93
CA HIS A 240 -12.54 28.58 -14.99
C HIS A 240 -13.32 29.59 -15.83
N ARG A 241 -13.99 29.16 -16.90
CA ARG A 241 -14.55 30.08 -17.91
C ARG A 241 -16.06 30.02 -18.04
N ALA A 242 -16.71 28.92 -17.69
CA ALA A 242 -18.16 28.85 -17.79
C ALA A 242 -18.84 29.75 -16.75
N ARG A 243 -19.88 30.44 -17.18
CA ARG A 243 -20.87 31.01 -16.25
C ARG A 243 -21.72 29.85 -15.73
N LEU A 244 -21.50 29.50 -14.46
CA LEU A 244 -22.17 28.39 -13.75
C LEU A 244 -23.04 28.91 -12.61
N THR A 245 -24.07 28.15 -12.25
CA THR A 245 -24.77 28.31 -10.97
C THR A 245 -23.83 27.98 -9.80
N ASP A 246 -24.21 28.31 -8.56
CA ASP A 246 -23.39 27.97 -7.40
C ASP A 246 -23.25 26.45 -7.19
N ALA A 247 -24.31 25.68 -7.50
CA ALA A 247 -24.26 24.22 -7.49
C ALA A 247 -23.38 23.68 -8.62
N GLY A 248 -23.53 24.18 -9.85
CA GLY A 248 -22.68 23.80 -10.99
C GLY A 248 -21.21 24.17 -10.79
N PHE A 249 -20.93 25.33 -10.20
CA PHE A 249 -19.57 25.76 -9.87
C PHE A 249 -18.91 24.84 -8.83
N PHE A 250 -19.66 24.43 -7.80
CA PHE A 250 -19.17 23.45 -6.83
C PHE A 250 -18.91 22.09 -7.48
N VAL A 251 -19.86 21.56 -8.27
CA VAL A 251 -19.71 20.26 -8.95
C VAL A 251 -18.51 20.28 -9.89
N ALA A 252 -18.40 21.27 -10.78
CA ALA A 252 -17.27 21.39 -11.70
C ALA A 252 -15.93 21.52 -10.96
N GLY A 253 -15.89 22.32 -9.89
CA GLY A 253 -14.67 22.48 -9.08
C GLY A 253 -14.29 21.22 -8.31
N ASN A 254 -15.26 20.48 -7.76
CA ASN A 254 -14.99 19.23 -7.06
C ASN A 254 -14.48 18.13 -8.02
N THR A 255 -15.08 18.01 -9.21
CA THR A 255 -14.59 17.06 -10.23
C THR A 255 -13.21 17.46 -10.73
N TYR A 256 -12.98 18.75 -10.98
CA TYR A 256 -11.67 19.25 -11.42
C TYR A 256 -10.58 19.01 -10.35
N LEU A 257 -10.91 19.20 -9.07
CA LEU A 257 -10.03 18.86 -7.95
C LEU A 257 -9.62 17.38 -7.96
N GLY A 258 -10.58 16.47 -8.22
CA GLY A 258 -10.32 15.04 -8.35
C GLY A 258 -9.33 14.70 -9.46
N PHE A 259 -9.45 15.36 -10.62
CA PHE A 259 -8.52 15.19 -11.74
C PHE A 259 -7.13 15.78 -11.47
N GLN A 260 -7.04 16.95 -10.85
CA GLN A 260 -5.77 17.50 -10.39
C GLN A 260 -5.06 16.57 -9.38
N ALA A 261 -5.83 15.94 -8.48
CA ALA A 261 -5.29 14.94 -7.56
C ALA A 261 -4.75 13.70 -8.29
N ARG A 262 -5.41 13.24 -9.37
CA ARG A 262 -4.91 12.13 -10.22
C ARG A 262 -3.61 12.49 -10.93
N LEU A 263 -3.53 13.68 -11.52
CA LEU A 263 -2.29 14.19 -12.13
C LEU A 263 -1.17 14.43 -11.11
N GLY A 264 -1.52 14.63 -9.82
CA GLY A 264 -0.56 15.04 -8.81
C GLY A 264 -0.18 16.51 -8.91
N ASP A 265 -1.09 17.34 -9.42
CA ASP A 265 -0.95 18.80 -9.52
C ASP A 265 -1.38 19.45 -8.19
N VAL A 266 -0.47 19.46 -7.22
CA VAL A 266 -0.74 20.01 -5.88
C VAL A 266 -1.04 21.50 -5.89
N GLU A 267 -0.39 22.27 -6.76
CA GLU A 267 -0.62 23.70 -6.91
C GLU A 267 -2.01 23.96 -7.48
N GLY A 268 -2.38 23.21 -8.53
CA GLY A 268 -3.72 23.23 -9.09
C GLY A 268 -4.80 22.88 -8.06
N MET A 269 -4.60 21.81 -7.27
CA MET A 269 -5.54 21.43 -6.21
C MET A 269 -5.74 22.57 -5.20
N GLN A 270 -4.65 23.22 -4.78
CA GLN A 270 -4.70 24.34 -3.84
C GLN A 270 -5.45 25.53 -4.40
N GLU A 271 -5.21 25.87 -5.67
CA GLU A 271 -5.90 26.96 -6.36
C GLU A 271 -7.40 26.66 -6.52
N THR A 272 -7.77 25.45 -6.90
CA THR A 272 -9.19 25.03 -7.00
C THR A 272 -9.90 25.14 -5.66
N LEU A 273 -9.29 24.64 -4.58
CA LEU A 273 -9.82 24.76 -3.22
C LEU A 273 -9.94 26.22 -2.76
N ARG A 274 -8.98 27.07 -3.12
CA ARG A 274 -9.02 28.51 -2.82
C ARG A 274 -10.20 29.16 -3.54
N ARG A 275 -10.35 28.95 -4.85
CA ARG A 275 -11.49 29.49 -5.63
C ARG A 275 -12.85 29.04 -5.10
N LEU A 276 -12.98 27.77 -4.71
CA LEU A 276 -14.19 27.25 -4.07
C LEU A 276 -14.43 27.94 -2.72
N THR A 277 -13.39 28.09 -1.91
CA THR A 277 -13.49 28.76 -0.61
C THR A 277 -13.92 30.22 -0.77
N ASP A 278 -13.25 30.98 -1.64
CA ASP A 278 -13.53 32.39 -1.90
C ASP A 278 -14.96 32.61 -2.41
N ARG A 279 -15.49 31.67 -3.21
CA ARG A 279 -16.86 31.74 -3.74
C ARG A 279 -17.94 31.59 -2.66
N PHE A 280 -17.71 30.72 -1.68
CA PHE A 280 -18.71 30.32 -0.68
C PHE A 280 -18.45 30.90 0.72
N GLN A 281 -17.34 31.61 0.92
CA GLN A 281 -17.03 32.32 2.15
C GLN A 281 -17.83 33.64 2.24
N GLY A 282 -18.34 33.94 3.43
CA GLY A 282 -18.96 35.25 3.74
C GLY A 282 -20.33 35.52 3.11
N ARG A 283 -20.98 34.52 2.52
CA ARG A 283 -22.36 34.62 2.01
C ARG A 283 -23.32 33.96 2.97
N ASP A 284 -24.36 34.70 3.36
CA ASP A 284 -25.39 34.23 4.27
C ASP A 284 -26.53 33.52 3.52
N GLY A 285 -27.04 32.44 4.10
CA GLY A 285 -28.19 31.68 3.59
C GLY A 285 -27.96 30.17 3.62
N ALA A 286 -29.02 29.42 3.93
CA ALA A 286 -28.94 27.98 4.14
C ALA A 286 -28.31 27.21 2.97
N GLY A 287 -28.49 27.68 1.72
CA GLY A 287 -27.87 27.11 0.51
C GLY A 287 -26.33 27.19 0.52
N PHE A 288 -25.79 28.34 0.91
CA PHE A 288 -24.35 28.59 1.01
C PHE A 288 -23.72 27.83 2.18
N ASP A 289 -24.45 27.62 3.28
CA ASP A 289 -23.96 26.85 4.42
C ASP A 289 -23.55 25.43 4.03
N VAL A 290 -24.36 24.75 3.22
CA VAL A 290 -24.05 23.39 2.76
C VAL A 290 -22.82 23.38 1.85
N LEU A 291 -22.76 24.24 0.84
CA LEU A 291 -21.61 24.30 -0.09
C LEU A 291 -20.31 24.69 0.64
N ARG A 292 -20.39 25.57 1.63
CA ARG A 292 -19.28 25.94 2.51
C ARG A 292 -18.80 24.76 3.36
N VAL A 293 -19.72 23.99 3.94
CA VAL A 293 -19.37 22.79 4.72
C VAL A 293 -18.73 21.72 3.82
N LEU A 294 -19.28 21.49 2.62
CA LEU A 294 -18.72 20.53 1.66
C LEU A 294 -17.33 20.96 1.18
N THR A 295 -17.14 22.24 0.86
CA THR A 295 -15.83 22.80 0.47
C THR A 295 -14.80 22.66 1.60
N ARG A 296 -15.20 22.96 2.85
CA ARG A 296 -14.34 22.72 4.02
C ARG A 296 -14.02 21.24 4.19
N GLY A 297 -14.98 20.35 3.94
CA GLY A 297 -14.80 18.91 3.94
C GLY A 297 -13.71 18.47 2.95
N GLN A 298 -13.79 18.92 1.69
CA GLN A 298 -12.78 18.64 0.67
C GLN A 298 -11.40 19.20 1.03
N ARG A 299 -11.35 20.44 1.54
CA ARG A 299 -10.09 21.04 2.01
C ARG A 299 -9.45 20.22 3.14
N ASN A 300 -10.25 19.75 4.09
CA ASN A 300 -9.76 18.91 5.19
C ASN A 300 -9.32 17.54 4.66
N LEU A 301 -10.10 16.92 3.76
CA LEU A 301 -9.75 15.65 3.12
C LEU A 301 -8.38 15.72 2.44
N VAL A 302 -8.11 16.79 1.68
CA VAL A 302 -6.82 17.00 1.02
C VAL A 302 -5.71 17.26 2.04
N ARG A 303 -5.87 18.30 2.89
CA ARG A 303 -4.76 18.81 3.72
C ARG A 303 -4.48 18.00 4.98
N GLN A 304 -5.51 17.42 5.58
CA GLN A 304 -5.40 16.73 6.86
C GLN A 304 -5.32 15.21 6.72
N SER A 305 -5.62 14.68 5.53
CA SER A 305 -5.66 13.24 5.31
C SER A 305 -4.86 12.77 4.09
N TYR A 306 -5.20 13.23 2.88
CA TYR A 306 -4.55 12.75 1.64
C TYR A 306 -3.05 13.05 1.59
N LEU A 307 -2.64 14.32 1.76
CA LEU A 307 -1.23 14.68 1.73
C LEU A 307 -0.43 14.03 2.89
N PRO A 308 -0.94 14.03 4.15
CA PRO A 308 -0.27 13.30 5.23
C PRO A 308 -0.12 11.80 5.03
N PHE A 309 -1.03 11.14 4.31
CA PHE A 309 -0.86 9.71 3.96
C PHE A 309 0.26 9.51 2.94
N LEU A 310 0.40 10.38 1.95
CA LEU A 310 1.52 10.33 1.01
C LEU A 310 2.86 10.59 1.70
N GLU A 311 2.91 11.55 2.62
CA GLU A 311 4.10 11.83 3.42
C GLU A 311 4.51 10.62 4.27
N GLN A 312 3.55 9.98 4.95
CA GLN A 312 3.79 8.74 5.70
C GLN A 312 4.25 7.59 4.79
N ALA A 313 3.66 7.46 3.59
CA ALA A 313 4.07 6.44 2.62
C ALA A 313 5.53 6.65 2.19
N ALA A 314 5.91 7.86 1.78
CA ALA A 314 7.28 8.20 1.42
C ALA A 314 8.26 7.94 2.57
N HIS A 315 7.93 8.42 3.77
CA HIS A 315 8.76 8.23 4.97
C HIS A 315 8.97 6.74 5.26
N HIS A 316 7.90 5.94 5.34
CA HIS A 316 8.00 4.54 5.72
C HIS A 316 8.59 3.65 4.62
N PHE A 317 8.38 3.95 3.33
CA PHE A 317 9.10 3.23 2.27
C PHE A 317 10.59 3.53 2.31
N THR A 318 10.98 4.79 2.56
CA THR A 318 12.37 5.18 2.75
C THR A 318 12.99 4.42 3.93
N GLN A 319 12.32 4.38 5.09
CA GLN A 319 12.78 3.58 6.23
C GLN A 319 12.86 2.09 5.91
N ALA A 320 11.90 1.55 5.16
CA ALA A 320 11.91 0.16 4.73
C ALA A 320 13.12 -0.18 3.84
N LEU A 321 13.52 0.74 2.96
CA LEU A 321 14.74 0.60 2.15
C LEU A 321 16.01 0.67 3.00
N ARG A 322 16.10 1.63 3.94
CA ARG A 322 17.23 1.73 4.89
C ARG A 322 17.38 0.47 5.74
N ASN A 323 16.26 -0.09 6.16
CA ASN A 323 16.21 -1.31 6.95
C ASN A 323 16.37 -2.57 6.09
N GLU A 324 16.36 -2.47 4.76
CA GLU A 324 16.46 -3.63 3.84
C GLU A 324 15.30 -4.63 4.01
N GLU A 325 14.10 -4.09 4.27
CA GLU A 325 12.85 -4.85 4.30
C GLU A 325 12.29 -5.15 2.90
N ILE A 326 12.90 -4.59 1.85
CA ILE A 326 12.47 -4.71 0.45
C ILE A 326 13.64 -5.27 -0.35
N PRO A 327 13.47 -6.41 -1.03
CA PRO A 327 14.55 -7.03 -1.81
C PRO A 327 14.79 -6.26 -3.12
N ARG A 328 16.02 -6.35 -3.65
CA ARG A 328 16.45 -5.58 -4.83
C ARG A 328 15.48 -5.62 -6.01
N PRO A 329 14.94 -6.77 -6.44
CA PRO A 329 14.03 -6.83 -7.59
C PRO A 329 12.72 -6.06 -7.39
N ARG A 330 12.36 -5.74 -6.14
CA ARG A 330 11.14 -5.02 -5.75
C ARG A 330 11.41 -3.56 -5.37
N MET A 331 12.68 -3.15 -5.27
CA MET A 331 13.04 -1.77 -4.96
C MET A 331 12.55 -0.74 -5.98
N PRO A 332 12.54 -1.00 -7.31
CA PRO A 332 12.04 -0.03 -8.29
C PRO A 332 10.61 0.46 -7.99
N GLU A 333 9.75 -0.42 -7.50
CA GLU A 333 8.34 -0.11 -7.19
C GLU A 333 8.24 0.76 -5.93
N ALA A 334 9.05 0.48 -4.90
CA ALA A 334 9.11 1.29 -3.69
C ALA A 334 9.68 2.68 -3.99
N ILE A 335 10.73 2.76 -4.81
CA ILE A 335 11.32 4.02 -5.25
C ILE A 335 10.31 4.86 -6.04
N LEU A 336 9.56 4.25 -6.96
CA LEU A 336 8.48 4.93 -7.67
C LEU A 336 7.43 5.47 -6.69
N ALA A 337 7.01 4.67 -5.71
CA ALA A 337 6.04 5.09 -4.72
C ALA A 337 6.55 6.29 -3.88
N ILE A 338 7.84 6.31 -3.52
CA ILE A 338 8.47 7.43 -2.81
C ILE A 338 8.50 8.67 -3.72
N ALA A 339 8.97 8.54 -4.97
CA ALA A 339 9.06 9.64 -5.92
C ALA A 339 7.69 10.26 -6.22
N GLU A 340 6.67 9.44 -6.51
CA GLU A 340 5.30 9.90 -6.75
C GLU A 340 4.69 10.56 -5.51
N SER A 341 4.97 10.02 -4.32
CA SER A 341 4.49 10.62 -3.07
C SER A 341 5.08 12.02 -2.87
N HIS A 342 6.39 12.18 -3.05
CA HIS A 342 7.05 13.49 -2.98
C HIS A 342 6.54 14.46 -4.03
N ARG A 343 6.37 14.02 -5.29
CA ARG A 343 5.85 14.85 -6.37
C ARG A 343 4.45 15.37 -6.04
N ARG A 344 3.57 14.50 -5.53
CA ARG A 344 2.17 14.80 -5.23
C ARG A 344 1.97 15.68 -4.00
N ILE A 345 2.92 15.69 -3.07
CA ILE A 345 2.93 16.65 -1.95
C ILE A 345 3.65 17.97 -2.28
N GLY A 346 4.23 18.10 -3.48
CA GLY A 346 4.94 19.30 -3.93
C GLY A 346 6.41 19.37 -3.53
N ASN A 347 7.00 18.28 -3.05
CA ASN A 347 8.43 18.19 -2.74
C ASN A 347 9.20 17.74 -3.99
N PHE A 348 9.30 18.61 -4.98
CA PHE A 348 9.83 18.28 -6.30
C PHE A 348 11.32 17.93 -6.29
N ASP A 349 12.12 18.51 -5.40
CA ASP A 349 13.55 18.21 -5.30
C ASP A 349 13.77 16.76 -4.87
N GLN A 350 13.05 16.30 -3.83
CA GLN A 350 13.09 14.90 -3.42
C GLN A 350 12.51 13.98 -4.49
N ALA A 351 11.39 14.37 -5.12
CA ALA A 351 10.82 13.58 -6.21
C ALA A 351 11.84 13.36 -7.33
N MET A 352 12.52 14.43 -7.77
CA MET A 352 13.55 14.41 -8.79
C MET A 352 14.73 13.50 -8.42
N ALA A 353 15.19 13.54 -7.17
CA ALA A 353 16.25 12.65 -6.68
C ALA A 353 15.84 11.17 -6.78
N TRP A 354 14.63 10.83 -6.34
CA TRP A 354 14.12 9.47 -6.36
C TRP A 354 13.80 8.95 -7.77
N TYR A 355 13.25 9.79 -8.67
CA TYR A 355 13.11 9.40 -10.08
C TYR A 355 14.47 9.19 -10.75
N THR A 356 15.47 10.03 -10.42
CA THR A 356 16.83 9.84 -10.95
C THR A 356 17.44 8.53 -10.47
N ALA A 357 17.20 8.16 -9.20
CA ALA A 357 17.58 6.86 -8.69
C ALA A 357 16.94 5.73 -9.50
N LEU A 358 15.61 5.78 -9.68
CA LEU A 358 14.86 4.78 -10.45
C LEU A 358 15.36 4.65 -11.89
N ALA A 359 15.63 5.78 -12.53
CA ALA A 359 16.14 5.85 -13.89
C ALA A 359 17.54 5.22 -14.02
N ARG A 360 18.39 5.33 -12.99
CA ARG A 360 19.77 4.84 -13.03
C ARG A 360 19.95 3.39 -12.57
N MET A 361 18.94 2.78 -11.95
CA MET A 361 18.98 1.38 -11.54
C MET A 361 19.21 0.44 -12.73
N GLY A 362 20.07 -0.56 -12.57
CA GLY A 362 20.33 -1.56 -13.61
C GLY A 362 19.08 -2.34 -13.99
N GLU A 363 18.20 -2.61 -13.02
CA GLU A 363 16.93 -3.32 -13.17
C GLU A 363 15.98 -2.64 -14.16
N THR A 364 16.05 -1.31 -14.28
CA THR A 364 15.19 -0.54 -15.17
C THR A 364 15.76 -0.42 -16.59
N GLN A 365 16.95 -0.99 -16.86
CA GLN A 365 17.58 -1.07 -18.17
C GLN A 365 17.89 0.29 -18.84
N PRO A 366 18.61 1.22 -18.18
CA PRO A 366 18.87 2.58 -18.69
C PRO A 366 19.51 2.63 -20.07
N ARG A 367 20.39 1.68 -20.39
CA ARG A 367 21.02 1.58 -21.70
C ARG A 367 19.99 1.31 -22.80
N ILE A 368 19.11 0.32 -22.62
CA ILE A 368 18.08 -0.03 -23.59
C ILE A 368 17.10 1.14 -23.76
N ARG A 369 16.70 1.81 -22.67
CA ARG A 369 15.85 3.01 -22.77
C ARG A 369 16.51 4.15 -23.54
N SER A 370 17.82 4.33 -23.39
CA SER A 370 18.59 5.33 -24.15
C SER A 370 18.66 4.97 -25.64
N GLU A 371 18.83 3.69 -25.98
CA GLU A 371 18.80 3.20 -27.36
C GLU A 371 17.41 3.41 -28.01
N ILE A 372 16.32 3.14 -27.28
CA ILE A 372 14.95 3.40 -27.74
C ILE A 372 14.74 4.90 -28.06
N ARG A 373 15.21 5.80 -27.18
CA ARG A 373 15.13 7.26 -27.42
C ARG A 373 15.95 7.71 -28.61
N ALA A 374 17.16 7.18 -28.77
CA ALA A 374 18.02 7.51 -29.90
C ALA A 374 17.40 7.12 -31.25
N ALA A 375 16.45 6.18 -31.25
CA ALA A 375 15.66 5.79 -32.41
C ALA A 375 14.31 6.53 -32.53
N ASP A 376 14.10 7.63 -31.77
CA ASP A 376 12.84 8.36 -31.67
C ASP A 376 11.62 7.48 -31.31
N GLY A 377 11.88 6.37 -30.62
CA GLY A 377 10.88 5.39 -30.22
C GLY A 377 10.33 5.60 -28.81
N VAL A 378 9.28 4.84 -28.50
CA VAL A 378 8.77 4.62 -27.15
C VAL A 378 8.77 3.11 -26.86
N PRO A 379 8.87 2.67 -25.59
CA PRO A 379 8.73 1.27 -25.26
C PRO A 379 7.43 0.69 -25.82
N SER A 380 7.51 -0.53 -26.38
CA SER A 380 6.31 -1.23 -26.81
C SER A 380 5.42 -1.54 -25.61
N SER A 381 4.14 -1.78 -25.86
CA SER A 381 3.21 -2.20 -24.82
C SER A 381 3.56 -3.57 -24.19
N GLU A 382 4.43 -4.34 -24.84
CA GLU A 382 4.94 -5.64 -24.37
C GLU A 382 6.31 -5.51 -23.68
N ALA A 383 6.84 -4.29 -23.53
CA ALA A 383 8.13 -4.08 -22.90
C ALA A 383 8.13 -4.61 -21.44
N PRO A 384 9.29 -5.10 -20.95
CA PRO A 384 9.41 -5.57 -19.58
C PRO A 384 8.95 -4.49 -18.58
N TYR A 385 8.17 -4.90 -17.58
CA TYR A 385 7.57 -3.97 -16.62
C TYR A 385 8.57 -2.99 -15.98
N LEU A 386 9.75 -3.48 -15.57
CA LEU A 386 10.79 -2.63 -14.95
C LEU A 386 11.41 -1.62 -15.93
N LEU A 387 11.44 -1.93 -17.23
CA LEU A 387 11.83 -0.97 -18.26
C LEU A 387 10.82 0.16 -18.34
N SER A 388 9.52 -0.16 -18.30
CA SER A 388 8.43 0.83 -18.28
C SER A 388 8.50 1.75 -17.06
N LEU A 389 8.85 1.22 -15.88
CA LEU A 389 9.06 2.05 -14.68
C LEU A 389 10.20 3.05 -14.85
N GLY A 390 11.33 2.61 -15.40
CA GLY A 390 12.44 3.50 -15.73
C GLY A 390 12.08 4.55 -16.77
N TRP A 391 11.27 4.17 -17.76
CA TRP A 391 10.80 5.09 -18.80
C TRP A 391 9.91 6.20 -18.21
N GLN A 392 8.96 5.82 -17.36
CA GLN A 392 8.12 6.76 -16.63
C GLN A 392 8.95 7.74 -15.78
N ALA A 393 9.99 7.25 -15.10
CA ALA A 393 10.89 8.09 -14.33
C ALA A 393 11.56 9.16 -15.22
N ASP A 394 12.08 8.76 -16.38
CA ASP A 394 12.70 9.67 -17.33
C ASP A 394 11.72 10.73 -17.86
N GLU A 395 10.46 10.37 -18.13
CA GLU A 395 9.42 11.32 -18.56
C GLU A 395 9.11 12.35 -17.47
N TYR A 396 9.02 11.94 -16.20
CA TYR A 396 8.79 12.87 -15.09
C TYR A 396 10.01 13.77 -14.86
N ILE A 397 11.24 13.26 -15.01
CA ILE A 397 12.46 14.07 -14.96
C ILE A 397 12.40 15.16 -16.04
N ALA A 398 12.05 14.82 -17.28
CA ALA A 398 11.91 15.79 -18.37
C ALA A 398 10.86 16.86 -18.05
N LYS A 399 9.65 16.44 -17.63
CA LYS A 399 8.56 17.35 -17.24
C LYS A 399 8.95 18.29 -16.10
N MET A 400 9.71 17.82 -15.11
CA MET A 400 10.17 18.67 -14.01
C MET A 400 11.25 19.66 -14.46
N ARG A 401 12.17 19.26 -15.35
CA ARG A 401 13.16 20.17 -15.95
C ARG A 401 12.52 21.27 -16.77
N GLU A 402 11.46 20.96 -17.53
CA GLU A 402 10.67 21.97 -18.26
C GLU A 402 10.04 23.02 -17.32
N ARG A 403 9.79 22.65 -16.06
CA ARG A 403 9.31 23.56 -15.00
C ARG A 403 10.44 24.29 -14.27
N GLY A 404 11.69 24.15 -14.70
CA GLY A 404 12.86 24.79 -14.08
C GLY A 404 13.36 24.11 -12.80
N ILE A 405 12.92 22.87 -12.51
CA ILE A 405 13.46 22.08 -11.40
C ILE A 405 14.72 21.37 -11.89
N GLU A 406 15.87 21.80 -11.39
CA GLU A 406 17.17 21.22 -11.72
C GLU A 406 17.58 20.16 -10.69
N TYR A 407 18.32 19.15 -11.15
CA TYR A 407 18.92 18.13 -10.28
C TYR A 407 20.44 18.26 -10.35
N HIS A 408 21.07 18.47 -9.20
CA HIS A 408 22.52 18.34 -9.09
C HIS A 408 22.91 16.85 -9.19
N SER A 409 24.01 16.55 -9.87
CA SER A 409 24.37 15.19 -10.32
C SER A 409 24.48 14.15 -9.20
N ASP A 410 24.69 14.60 -7.96
CA ASP A 410 24.67 13.78 -6.77
C ASP A 410 23.44 14.11 -5.92
N PRO A 411 22.71 13.09 -5.42
CA PRO A 411 21.58 13.32 -4.56
C PRO A 411 22.06 13.92 -3.24
N GLU A 412 21.93 15.23 -3.10
CA GLU A 412 22.14 15.94 -1.84
C GLU A 412 20.85 15.90 -1.00
N GLY A 413 20.99 15.89 0.32
CA GLY A 413 19.87 15.93 1.27
C GLY A 413 19.69 14.67 2.13
N PRO A 414 18.58 14.58 2.90
CA PRO A 414 18.39 13.55 3.94
C PRO A 414 18.42 12.10 3.44
N ASP A 415 18.10 11.88 2.17
CA ASP A 415 18.06 10.57 1.51
C ASP A 415 19.27 10.30 0.59
N GLY A 416 20.20 11.25 0.48
CA GLY A 416 21.32 11.17 -0.45
C GLY A 416 22.21 9.94 -0.26
N GLU A 417 22.55 9.62 1.00
CA GLU A 417 23.32 8.42 1.34
C GLU A 417 22.62 7.13 0.89
N LEU A 418 21.30 7.04 1.10
CA LEU A 418 20.51 5.87 0.72
C LEU A 418 20.41 5.74 -0.80
N ILE A 419 20.16 6.84 -1.51
CA ILE A 419 20.10 6.84 -2.97
C ILE A 419 21.48 6.45 -3.54
N ASN A 420 22.58 6.97 -2.99
CA ASN A 420 23.92 6.57 -3.38
C ASN A 420 24.19 5.09 -3.10
N ALA A 421 23.72 4.56 -1.96
CA ALA A 421 23.82 3.14 -1.68
C ALA A 421 23.08 2.30 -2.73
N ILE A 422 21.90 2.73 -3.17
CA ILE A 422 21.09 2.07 -4.20
C ILE A 422 21.75 2.11 -5.59
N ILE A 423 22.26 3.27 -6.01
CA ILE A 423 22.80 3.47 -7.37
C ILE A 423 24.23 2.94 -7.48
N HIS A 424 25.08 3.23 -6.49
CA HIS A 424 26.53 3.08 -6.59
C HIS A 424 27.11 1.94 -5.77
N GLN A 425 26.49 1.59 -4.63
CA GLN A 425 27.02 0.56 -3.72
C GLN A 425 26.28 -0.77 -3.85
N GLY A 426 25.23 -0.84 -4.68
CA GLY A 426 24.47 -2.06 -4.89
C GLY A 426 23.58 -2.45 -3.72
N LEU A 427 23.01 -1.51 -2.95
CA LEU A 427 22.06 -1.85 -1.88
C LEU A 427 21.01 -2.84 -2.40
N GLY A 428 20.90 -4.00 -1.74
CA GLY A 428 20.06 -5.11 -2.19
C GLY A 428 20.79 -6.28 -2.85
N THR A 429 22.07 -6.16 -3.17
CA THR A 429 22.89 -7.26 -3.73
C THR A 429 23.65 -8.01 -2.63
N GLU A 430 24.25 -9.15 -2.98
CA GLU A 430 25.09 -9.93 -2.07
C GLU A 430 26.33 -9.16 -1.62
N ASP A 431 26.87 -8.29 -2.47
CA ASP A 431 28.10 -7.52 -2.21
C ASP A 431 27.86 -6.35 -1.23
N TYR A 432 26.61 -5.91 -1.06
CA TYR A 432 26.30 -4.79 -0.19
C TYR A 432 26.22 -5.21 1.29
N VAL A 433 27.13 -4.66 2.09
CA VAL A 433 27.14 -4.81 3.55
C VAL A 433 26.67 -3.53 4.19
N ASN A 434 25.53 -3.57 4.87
CA ASN A 434 25.02 -2.42 5.63
C ASN A 434 25.85 -2.22 6.92
N PRO A 435 26.62 -1.12 7.05
CA PRO A 435 27.50 -0.91 8.19
C PRO A 435 26.75 -0.58 9.48
N GLN A 436 25.48 -0.18 9.40
CA GLN A 436 24.66 0.20 10.55
C GLN A 436 23.85 -0.96 11.11
N TRP A 437 23.83 -2.10 10.43
CA TRP A 437 23.06 -3.26 10.87
C TRP A 437 23.90 -4.18 11.74
N GLU A 438 23.36 -4.57 12.88
CA GLU A 438 23.92 -5.59 13.76
C GLU A 438 22.89 -6.70 14.01
N PRO A 439 23.35 -7.96 14.17
CA PRO A 439 22.45 -9.04 14.53
C PRO A 439 21.85 -8.77 15.90
N THR A 440 20.54 -9.02 16.03
CA THR A 440 19.88 -9.03 17.34
C THR A 440 20.53 -10.09 18.21
N ARG A 441 20.87 -9.74 19.45
CA ARG A 441 21.49 -10.63 20.45
C ARG A 441 20.64 -10.68 21.72
N GLY A 442 20.91 -11.66 22.57
CA GLY A 442 20.21 -11.84 23.84
C GLY A 442 18.90 -12.61 23.73
N GLY A 443 18.68 -13.31 22.61
CA GLY A 443 17.58 -14.24 22.46
C GLY A 443 17.73 -15.48 23.33
N SER A 444 16.71 -16.33 23.29
CA SER A 444 16.63 -17.61 23.98
C SER A 444 16.82 -18.79 23.02
N LEU A 445 16.86 -20.01 23.60
CA LEU A 445 16.81 -21.25 22.84
C LEU A 445 15.56 -21.30 21.93
N ALA A 446 14.40 -20.88 22.45
CA ALA A 446 13.14 -20.86 21.70
C ALA A 446 13.18 -19.89 20.51
N ASP A 447 13.81 -18.72 20.67
CA ASP A 447 13.99 -17.76 19.57
C ASP A 447 14.89 -18.34 18.47
N THR A 448 15.92 -19.11 18.87
CA THR A 448 16.81 -19.80 17.92
C THR A 448 16.08 -20.94 17.20
N GLU A 449 15.25 -21.70 17.93
CA GLU A 449 14.40 -22.75 17.34
C GLU A 449 13.45 -22.18 16.29
N GLN A 450 12.74 -21.10 16.64
CA GLN A 450 11.84 -20.42 15.72
C GLN A 450 12.57 -19.90 14.48
N LEU A 451 13.77 -19.32 14.65
CA LEU A 451 14.56 -18.84 13.53
C LEU A 451 15.01 -19.97 12.60
N LEU A 452 15.51 -21.09 13.17
CA LEU A 452 15.89 -22.28 12.42
C LEU A 452 14.70 -22.85 11.65
N ASP A 453 13.54 -22.94 12.29
CA ASP A 453 12.30 -23.45 11.70
C ASP A 453 11.88 -22.60 10.49
N GLN A 454 11.84 -21.28 10.68
CA GLN A 454 11.49 -20.34 9.61
C GLN A 454 12.48 -20.41 8.45
N THR A 455 13.78 -20.46 8.75
CA THR A 455 14.85 -20.52 7.73
C THR A 455 14.78 -21.84 6.95
N GLY A 456 14.68 -22.96 7.65
CA GLY A 456 14.59 -24.28 7.05
C GLY A 456 13.34 -24.47 6.19
N LYS A 457 12.18 -23.99 6.64
CA LYS A 457 10.94 -23.98 5.85
C LYS A 457 11.04 -23.09 4.62
N ALA A 458 11.70 -21.93 4.73
CA ALA A 458 11.93 -21.06 3.59
C ALA A 458 12.82 -21.73 2.53
N LEU A 459 13.86 -22.47 2.93
CA LEU A 459 14.70 -23.27 2.03
C LEU A 459 13.90 -24.35 1.30
N LEU A 460 13.08 -25.11 2.03
CA LEU A 460 12.25 -26.17 1.45
C LEU A 460 11.23 -25.60 0.44
N ASP A 461 10.55 -24.50 0.79
CA ASP A 461 9.57 -23.86 -0.08
C ASP A 461 10.26 -23.21 -1.30
N TYR A 462 11.47 -22.63 -1.14
CA TYR A 462 12.29 -22.13 -2.25
C TYR A 462 12.61 -23.26 -3.24
N HIS A 463 13.18 -24.37 -2.75
CA HIS A 463 13.50 -25.52 -3.59
C HIS A 463 12.26 -26.08 -4.29
N PHE A 464 11.14 -26.20 -3.58
CA PHE A 464 9.89 -26.65 -4.15
C PHE A 464 9.37 -25.75 -5.28
N ARG A 465 9.48 -24.42 -5.14
CA ARG A 465 8.93 -23.45 -6.11
C ARG A 465 9.86 -23.12 -7.26
N VAL A 466 11.15 -23.00 -6.99
CA VAL A 466 12.18 -22.61 -7.96
C VAL A 466 12.77 -23.82 -8.65
N GLY A 467 12.75 -24.99 -8.00
CA GLY A 467 13.27 -26.26 -8.53
C GLY A 467 14.77 -26.45 -8.30
N VAL A 468 15.44 -25.54 -7.60
CA VAL A 468 16.87 -25.63 -7.24
C VAL A 468 17.07 -25.17 -5.80
N TRP A 469 18.15 -25.62 -5.16
CA TRP A 469 18.57 -25.08 -3.87
C TRP A 469 19.21 -23.70 -4.05
N PRO A 470 19.00 -22.75 -3.12
CA PRO A 470 19.64 -21.44 -3.22
C PRO A 470 21.16 -21.54 -3.05
N ASP A 471 21.93 -20.64 -3.68
CA ASP A 471 23.39 -20.62 -3.56
C ASP A 471 23.86 -20.25 -2.15
N SER A 472 23.09 -19.39 -1.49
CA SER A 472 23.33 -18.97 -0.11
C SER A 472 22.01 -18.71 0.61
N LEU A 473 22.03 -18.57 1.95
CA LEU A 473 20.82 -18.11 2.65
C LEU A 473 20.39 -16.71 2.20
N ASP A 474 21.36 -15.85 1.88
CA ASP A 474 21.11 -14.47 1.43
C ASP A 474 20.53 -14.42 0.01
N SER A 475 20.83 -15.40 -0.86
CA SER A 475 20.31 -15.42 -2.22
C SER A 475 18.78 -15.53 -2.24
N MET A 476 18.17 -16.20 -1.26
CA MET A 476 16.70 -16.21 -1.09
C MET A 476 16.13 -14.79 -0.94
N TRP A 477 16.86 -13.86 -0.33
CA TRP A 477 16.43 -12.46 -0.25
C TRP A 477 16.73 -11.69 -1.52
N VAL A 478 17.90 -11.90 -2.12
CA VAL A 478 18.30 -11.25 -3.40
C VAL A 478 17.33 -11.60 -4.52
N ASP A 479 16.87 -12.85 -4.58
CA ASP A 479 15.87 -13.35 -5.54
C ASP A 479 14.45 -12.85 -5.24
N GLY A 480 14.26 -12.16 -4.11
CA GLY A 480 12.96 -11.66 -3.65
C GLY A 480 12.02 -12.74 -3.11
N TYR A 481 12.52 -13.94 -2.84
CA TYR A 481 11.77 -15.03 -2.24
C TYR A 481 11.41 -14.72 -0.78
N VAL A 482 12.44 -14.44 0.03
CA VAL A 482 12.27 -13.86 1.36
C VAL A 482 12.09 -12.36 1.19
N ARG A 483 10.92 -11.85 1.60
CA ARG A 483 10.62 -10.42 1.44
C ARG A 483 11.39 -9.54 2.43
N ASN A 484 11.52 -9.97 3.69
CA ASN A 484 12.19 -9.21 4.73
C ASN A 484 13.18 -10.10 5.49
N ARG A 485 14.47 -9.94 5.20
CA ARG A 485 15.54 -10.74 5.82
C ARG A 485 15.79 -10.43 7.30
N ASN A 486 15.32 -9.29 7.81
CA ASN A 486 15.47 -8.96 9.23
C ASN A 486 14.58 -9.81 10.13
N ILE A 487 13.45 -10.32 9.62
CA ILE A 487 12.62 -11.30 10.35
C ILE A 487 13.45 -12.57 10.66
N TYR A 488 14.39 -12.89 9.78
CA TYR A 488 15.33 -13.99 9.92
C TYR A 488 16.62 -13.57 10.64
N ASN A 489 16.68 -12.38 11.26
CA ASN A 489 17.89 -11.81 11.84
C ASN A 489 19.09 -11.85 10.86
N ARG A 490 18.82 -11.71 9.55
CA ARG A 490 19.77 -11.94 8.44
C ARG A 490 20.54 -13.25 8.59
N PHE A 491 19.81 -14.29 8.99
CA PHE A 491 20.31 -15.63 9.25
C PHE A 491 21.40 -15.69 10.31
N HIS A 492 21.36 -14.80 11.32
CA HIS A 492 22.22 -14.88 12.50
C HIS A 492 21.46 -15.44 13.69
N CYS A 493 22.07 -16.38 14.42
CA CYS A 493 21.51 -16.91 15.65
C CYS A 493 21.28 -15.77 16.67
N PRO A 494 20.07 -15.63 17.25
CA PRO A 494 19.76 -14.54 18.18
C PRO A 494 20.44 -14.68 19.54
N VAL A 495 21.00 -15.86 19.86
CA VAL A 495 21.74 -16.10 21.11
C VAL A 495 23.22 -15.76 20.92
N THR A 496 23.87 -16.37 19.94
CA THR A 496 25.33 -16.25 19.75
C THR A 496 25.73 -15.09 18.84
N GLY A 497 24.79 -14.57 18.04
CA GLY A 497 25.06 -13.56 17.03
C GLY A 497 25.88 -14.08 15.85
N LYS A 498 26.09 -15.41 15.73
CA LYS A 498 26.82 -16.03 14.61
C LYS A 498 25.88 -16.40 13.47
N LYS A 499 26.36 -16.27 12.23
CA LYS A 499 25.61 -16.66 11.04
C LYS A 499 25.32 -18.16 11.06
N LEU A 500 24.11 -18.55 10.68
CA LEU A 500 23.71 -19.94 10.47
C LEU A 500 24.56 -20.55 9.36
N ARG A 501 24.89 -21.83 9.51
CA ARG A 501 25.63 -22.60 8.51
C ARG A 501 24.66 -23.17 7.51
N TYR A 502 24.96 -22.99 6.23
CA TYR A 502 24.22 -23.54 5.10
C TYR A 502 25.22 -24.02 4.05
N LEU A 503 24.89 -25.15 3.42
CA LEU A 503 25.54 -25.66 2.22
C LEU A 503 24.43 -26.25 1.35
N GLN A 504 24.54 -26.10 0.03
CA GLN A 504 23.61 -26.74 -0.89
C GLN A 504 23.60 -28.26 -0.64
N PRO A 505 22.43 -28.84 -0.30
CA PRO A 505 22.32 -30.27 -0.11
C PRO A 505 22.34 -31.00 -1.47
N PRO A 506 22.57 -32.32 -1.49
CA PRO A 506 22.39 -33.12 -2.70
C PRO A 506 20.94 -33.06 -3.19
N ASP A 507 20.73 -33.20 -4.50
CA ASP A 507 19.40 -33.25 -5.12
C ASP A 507 19.17 -34.63 -5.79
N PRO A 508 18.23 -35.47 -5.30
CA PRO A 508 17.32 -35.23 -4.17
C PRO A 508 17.99 -35.38 -2.80
N ALA A 509 17.59 -34.55 -1.84
CA ALA A 509 18.12 -34.60 -0.46
C ALA A 509 17.43 -35.73 0.35
N PRO A 510 18.19 -36.65 0.99
CA PRO A 510 17.62 -37.60 1.94
C PRO A 510 16.84 -36.90 3.06
N GLN A 511 15.74 -37.51 3.54
CA GLN A 511 14.85 -36.90 4.55
C GLN A 511 15.55 -36.41 5.83
N ARG A 512 16.63 -37.08 6.26
CA ARG A 512 17.38 -36.73 7.48
C ARG A 512 18.63 -35.88 7.21
N THR A 513 18.73 -35.28 6.02
CA THR A 513 19.82 -34.36 5.67
C THR A 513 19.68 -33.05 6.42
N VAL A 514 20.75 -32.58 7.05
CA VAL A 514 20.82 -31.25 7.68
C VAL A 514 20.83 -30.19 6.58
N LEU A 515 19.82 -29.32 6.57
CA LEU A 515 19.73 -28.21 5.62
C LEU A 515 20.42 -26.95 6.17
N VAL A 516 20.16 -26.62 7.44
CA VAL A 516 20.73 -25.45 8.10
C VAL A 516 21.04 -25.79 9.56
N ALA A 517 22.16 -25.26 10.06
CA ALA A 517 22.64 -25.53 11.41
C ALA A 517 23.11 -24.26 12.12
N THR A 518 23.03 -24.26 13.45
CA THR A 518 23.70 -23.27 14.29
C THR A 518 25.22 -23.39 14.19
N ALA A 519 25.93 -22.26 14.21
CA ALA A 519 27.39 -22.27 14.10
C ALA A 519 28.10 -22.56 15.42
N GLU A 520 27.43 -22.31 16.55
CA GLU A 520 27.93 -22.47 17.92
C GLU A 520 26.82 -23.09 18.77
N ALA A 521 27.20 -23.72 19.88
CA ALA A 521 26.25 -24.33 20.80
C ALA A 521 25.41 -23.26 21.52
N ILE A 522 24.14 -23.57 21.72
CA ILE A 522 23.17 -22.69 22.35
C ILE A 522 22.93 -23.17 23.79
N PRO A 523 23.10 -22.31 24.80
CA PRO A 523 22.80 -22.67 26.18
C PRO A 523 21.33 -23.02 26.35
N GLY A 524 21.06 -24.17 26.98
CA GLY A 524 19.72 -24.67 27.26
C GLY A 524 19.63 -25.39 28.62
N PRO A 525 18.41 -25.78 29.05
CA PRO A 525 18.19 -26.44 30.33
C PRO A 525 18.99 -27.75 30.51
N ASP A 526 19.23 -28.47 29.41
CA ASP A 526 19.94 -29.76 29.39
C ASP A 526 21.42 -29.64 29.00
N GLY A 527 21.97 -28.42 29.12
CA GLY A 527 23.30 -28.04 28.68
C GLY A 527 23.34 -27.49 27.26
N ASP A 528 24.53 -27.14 26.79
CA ASP A 528 24.73 -26.53 25.48
C ASP A 528 24.39 -27.52 24.35
N ARG A 529 23.68 -27.05 23.32
CA ARG A 529 23.22 -27.88 22.19
C ARG A 529 23.34 -27.16 20.85
N TYR A 530 23.62 -27.90 19.79
CA TYR A 530 23.61 -27.42 18.41
C TYR A 530 22.24 -27.69 17.79
N GLY A 531 21.55 -26.64 17.35
CA GLY A 531 20.30 -26.77 16.61
C GLY A 531 20.56 -27.07 15.13
N VAL A 532 19.85 -28.05 14.59
CA VAL A 532 19.85 -28.40 13.16
C VAL A 532 18.42 -28.52 12.64
N PHE A 533 18.18 -28.07 11.42
CA PHE A 533 16.93 -28.28 10.70
C PHE A 533 17.13 -29.29 9.57
N LEU A 534 16.24 -30.28 9.48
CA LEU A 534 16.36 -31.41 8.56
C LEU A 534 15.41 -31.30 7.35
N ALA A 535 15.73 -32.00 6.27
CA ALA A 535 14.96 -32.01 5.02
C ALA A 535 13.53 -32.57 5.15
N ASN A 536 13.23 -33.31 6.21
CA ASN A 536 11.88 -33.77 6.57
C ASN A 536 11.09 -32.75 7.40
N ASN A 537 11.52 -31.49 7.46
CA ASN A 537 10.84 -30.40 8.15
C ASN A 537 10.76 -30.60 9.68
N THR A 538 11.85 -31.09 10.30
CA THR A 538 11.99 -31.20 11.75
C THR A 538 13.26 -30.52 12.26
N ILE A 539 13.24 -30.07 13.52
CA ILE A 539 14.41 -29.56 14.24
C ILE A 539 14.92 -30.61 15.21
N HIS A 540 16.23 -30.74 15.31
CA HIS A 540 16.91 -31.54 16.32
C HIS A 540 17.95 -30.70 17.06
N TRP A 541 18.11 -30.97 18.36
CA TRP A 541 19.09 -30.35 19.23
C TRP A 541 20.14 -31.39 19.63
N LEU A 542 21.38 -31.20 19.17
CA LEU A 542 22.45 -32.20 19.24
C LEU A 542 23.53 -31.79 20.25
N ARG A 543 24.23 -32.76 20.83
CA ARG A 543 25.39 -32.48 21.72
C ARG A 543 26.64 -32.10 20.94
N GLU A 544 26.77 -32.62 19.74
CA GLU A 544 27.90 -32.38 18.84
C GLU A 544 27.44 -31.58 17.61
N PRO A 545 28.31 -30.72 17.04
CA PRO A 545 27.97 -29.97 15.85
C PRO A 545 27.85 -30.90 14.64
N MET A 546 26.82 -30.70 13.83
CA MET A 546 26.72 -31.30 12.49
C MET A 546 26.83 -30.24 11.41
N LEU A 547 27.37 -30.62 10.26
CA LEU A 547 27.49 -29.75 9.10
C LEU A 547 26.27 -29.88 8.18
N PRO A 548 25.82 -28.79 7.54
CA PRO A 548 24.85 -28.86 6.45
C PRO A 548 25.30 -29.86 5.37
N GLY A 549 24.37 -30.68 4.89
CA GLY A 549 24.61 -31.78 3.95
C GLY A 549 24.83 -33.15 4.62
N GLU A 550 25.13 -33.21 5.93
CA GLU A 550 25.25 -34.48 6.65
C GLU A 550 23.88 -35.11 6.92
N VAL A 551 23.84 -36.44 6.96
CA VAL A 551 22.61 -37.19 7.27
C VAL A 551 22.62 -37.58 8.74
N LEU A 552 21.63 -37.13 9.50
CA LEU A 552 21.49 -37.48 10.91
C LEU A 552 21.20 -38.99 11.04
N THR A 553 22.08 -39.76 11.67
CA THR A 553 21.87 -41.19 12.00
C THR A 553 21.31 -41.35 13.42
N THR A 554 20.90 -42.56 13.79
CA THR A 554 20.42 -42.88 15.15
C THR A 554 21.50 -42.79 16.23
N ASP A 555 22.78 -42.82 15.85
CA ASP A 555 23.91 -42.85 16.79
C ASP A 555 24.29 -41.44 17.30
N ASN A 556 23.73 -40.39 16.70
CA ASN A 556 24.03 -38.98 17.00
C ASN A 556 22.93 -38.29 17.84
N GLN A 557 21.95 -39.05 18.36
CA GLN A 557 20.89 -38.57 19.27
C GLN A 557 21.33 -38.74 20.72
#